data_AF-A0A6N1APV2-F1
#
_entry.id   AF-A0A6N1APV2-F1
#
_cell.length_a   1.000
_cell.length_b   1.000
_cell.length_c   1.000
_cell.angle_alpha   90.00
_cell.angle_beta   90.00
_cell.angle_gamma   90.00
#
_symmetry.space_group_name_H-M   'P 1'
#
loop_
_entity.id
_entity.type
_entity.pdbx_description
1 polymer ?
#
loop_
_entity_poly.entity_id
_entity_poly.type
_entity_poly.pdbx_seq_one_letter_code
_entity_poly.pdbx_strand_id
1 'polypeptide(L)'
;MVDFTVVNPTKDSFRTGVNINQPFELGIITVGNPTVGSGTLVTFVSNTLIANGQYAAFGNSGNFQINVTPNGANFSVAIEITGSFGGNGRSFTANASQNENTITLTDINDPSTTVVISQNNGSFLTDGKIDIGPSWVPVTLYIDSDV
;
A
#
# COMPACT_ATOMS: atom_id res chain seq x y z
N MET A 1 4.12 -19.47 -2.38
CA MET A 1 3.88 -18.36 -3.32
C MET A 1 2.96 -17.40 -2.60
N VAL A 2 3.31 -16.12 -2.54
CA VAL A 2 2.46 -15.10 -1.90
C VAL A 2 1.39 -14.65 -2.89
N ASP A 3 0.18 -14.43 -2.40
CA ASP A 3 -0.96 -13.92 -3.17
C ASP A 3 -1.44 -12.58 -2.61
N PHE A 4 -1.14 -11.49 -3.31
CA PHE A 4 -1.52 -10.12 -2.95
C PHE A 4 -3.02 -9.89 -2.89
N THR A 5 -3.83 -10.72 -3.57
CA THR A 5 -5.28 -10.55 -3.53
C THR A 5 -5.89 -10.92 -2.17
N VAL A 6 -5.16 -11.63 -1.30
CA VAL A 6 -5.62 -11.93 0.06
C VAL A 6 -5.71 -10.71 0.97
N VAL A 7 -5.01 -9.62 0.61
CA VAL A 7 -5.10 -8.34 1.36
C VAL A 7 -6.30 -7.50 0.91
N ASN A 8 -7.02 -7.90 -0.15
CA ASN A 8 -8.19 -7.19 -0.65
C ASN A 8 -9.33 -7.29 0.35
N PRO A 9 -9.89 -6.19 0.89
CA PRO A 9 -10.97 -6.26 1.86
C PRO A 9 -12.22 -6.91 1.27
N THR A 10 -12.99 -7.57 2.12
CA THR A 10 -14.25 -8.23 1.76
C THR A 10 -15.41 -7.22 1.66
N LYS A 11 -15.33 -6.14 2.43
CA LYS A 11 -16.13 -4.93 2.29
C LYS A 11 -15.38 -3.97 1.36
N ASP A 12 -16.07 -3.28 0.46
CA ASP A 12 -15.49 -2.24 -0.41
C ASP A 12 -14.23 -2.71 -1.15
N SER A 13 -14.32 -3.89 -1.75
CA SER A 13 -13.19 -4.57 -2.38
C SER A 13 -12.69 -3.85 -3.63
N PHE A 14 -11.37 -3.85 -3.82
CA PHE A 14 -10.76 -3.45 -5.08
C PHE A 14 -10.99 -4.51 -6.18
N ARG A 15 -11.09 -4.05 -7.42
CA ARG A 15 -11.03 -4.91 -8.61
C ARG A 15 -9.64 -5.55 -8.68
N THR A 16 -9.58 -6.80 -9.09
CA THR A 16 -8.30 -7.48 -9.37
C THR A 16 -8.05 -7.51 -10.88
N GLY A 17 -6.84 -7.18 -11.30
CA GLY A 17 -6.44 -7.19 -12.70
C GLY A 17 -5.25 -6.28 -12.99
N VAL A 18 -4.87 -6.23 -14.26
CA VAL A 18 -3.87 -5.30 -14.79
C VAL A 18 -4.58 -4.12 -15.44
N ASN A 19 -4.03 -2.91 -15.31
CA ASN A 19 -4.62 -1.67 -15.85
C ASN A 19 -6.08 -1.44 -15.41
N ILE A 20 -6.42 -1.81 -14.17
CA ILE A 20 -7.78 -1.60 -13.62
C ILE A 20 -8.09 -0.12 -13.43
N ASN A 21 -7.04 0.70 -13.20
CA ASN A 21 -7.11 2.14 -13.00
C ASN A 21 -8.26 2.56 -12.07
N GLN A 22 -8.41 1.85 -10.96
CA GLN A 22 -9.48 2.09 -10.01
C GLN A 22 -9.11 3.27 -9.10
N PRO A 23 -9.96 4.31 -8.96
CA PRO A 23 -9.71 5.38 -8.03
C PRO A 23 -9.75 4.89 -6.58
N PHE A 24 -9.03 5.57 -5.69
CA PHE A 24 -9.10 5.35 -4.24
C PHE A 24 -8.91 6.64 -3.46
N GLU A 25 -9.36 6.64 -2.21
CA GLU A 25 -8.92 7.58 -1.18
C GLU A 25 -7.63 7.09 -0.51
N LEU A 26 -6.70 8.01 -0.27
CA LEU A 26 -5.49 7.76 0.50
C LEU A 26 -5.68 8.35 1.88
N GLY A 27 -5.47 7.56 2.93
CA GLY A 27 -5.50 8.03 4.31
C GLY A 27 -4.30 7.59 5.14
N ILE A 28 -4.26 8.09 6.38
CA ILE A 28 -3.25 7.73 7.38
C ILE A 28 -3.94 7.06 8.56
N ILE A 29 -3.41 5.93 9.03
CA ILE A 29 -3.92 5.24 10.22
C ILE A 29 -3.41 5.97 11.46
N THR A 30 -4.30 6.72 12.09
CA THR A 30 -4.09 7.46 13.34
C THR A 30 -5.46 7.67 14.00
N VAL A 31 -5.52 8.41 15.12
CA VAL A 31 -6.81 8.79 15.72
C VAL A 31 -7.65 9.53 14.68
N GLY A 32 -8.79 8.91 14.30
CA GLY A 32 -9.73 9.45 13.31
C GLY A 32 -9.46 9.07 11.85
N ASN A 33 -8.36 8.36 11.54
CA ASN A 33 -8.03 7.88 10.19
C ASN A 33 -8.29 8.88 9.04
N PRO A 34 -7.77 10.12 9.09
CA PRO A 34 -8.14 11.14 8.11
C PRO A 34 -7.74 10.75 6.68
N THR A 35 -8.64 11.00 5.74
CA THR A 35 -8.32 11.05 4.31
C THR A 35 -7.36 12.22 4.07
N VAL A 36 -6.23 11.92 3.46
CA VAL A 36 -5.15 12.87 3.19
C VAL A 36 -4.88 13.06 1.70
N GLY A 37 -5.56 12.31 0.84
CA GLY A 37 -5.26 12.31 -0.57
C GLY A 37 -6.15 11.37 -1.35
N SER A 38 -5.80 11.18 -2.62
CA SER A 38 -6.47 10.25 -3.51
C SER A 38 -5.49 9.74 -4.55
N GLY A 39 -5.88 8.69 -5.25
CA GLY A 39 -5.02 8.11 -6.28
C GLY A 39 -5.73 7.08 -7.13
N THR A 40 -4.92 6.23 -7.74
CA THR A 40 -5.35 5.20 -8.67
C THR A 40 -4.57 3.92 -8.38
N LEU A 41 -5.29 2.84 -8.14
CA LEU A 41 -4.76 1.49 -8.14
C LEU A 41 -4.72 1.04 -9.61
N VAL A 42 -3.51 0.96 -10.17
CA VAL A 42 -3.30 0.69 -11.60
C VAL A 42 -3.34 -0.81 -11.87
N THR A 43 -2.67 -1.60 -11.01
CA THR A 43 -2.60 -3.05 -11.13
C THR A 43 -2.69 -3.67 -9.75
N PHE A 44 -3.53 -4.69 -9.62
CA PHE A 44 -3.67 -5.46 -8.38
C PHE A 44 -3.99 -6.91 -8.71
N VAL A 45 -2.97 -7.75 -8.66
CA VAL A 45 -3.01 -9.20 -8.94
C VAL A 45 -2.12 -9.93 -7.94
N SER A 46 -2.15 -11.26 -7.93
CA SER A 46 -1.53 -12.08 -6.88
C SER A 46 -0.05 -11.82 -6.60
N ASN A 47 0.70 -11.26 -7.54
CA ASN A 47 2.13 -10.97 -7.36
C ASN A 47 2.51 -9.54 -7.74
N THR A 48 1.54 -8.64 -7.98
CA THR A 48 1.83 -7.26 -8.38
C THR A 48 0.83 -6.29 -7.78
N LEU A 49 1.34 -5.22 -7.17
CA LEU A 49 0.57 -4.09 -6.68
C LEU A 49 1.23 -2.80 -7.19
N ILE A 50 0.48 -2.04 -7.98
CA ILE A 50 0.91 -0.75 -8.51
C ILE A 50 -0.17 0.28 -8.19
N ALA A 51 0.21 1.28 -7.41
CA ALA A 51 -0.66 2.39 -7.03
C ALA A 51 0.12 3.71 -7.13
N ASN A 52 -0.58 4.78 -7.48
CA ASN A 52 -0.03 6.13 -7.47
C ASN A 52 -1.09 7.13 -7.07
N GLY A 53 -0.69 8.27 -6.52
CA GLY A 53 -1.62 9.31 -6.16
C GLY A 53 -0.96 10.55 -5.61
N GLN A 54 -1.77 11.40 -5.01
CA GLN A 54 -1.39 12.67 -4.44
C GLN A 54 -1.89 12.76 -3.02
N TYR A 55 -1.13 13.45 -2.18
CA TYR A 55 -1.53 13.74 -0.80
C TYR A 55 -1.42 15.25 -0.54
N ALA A 56 -2.30 15.74 0.33
CA ALA A 56 -2.33 17.07 0.89
C ALA A 56 -2.80 16.98 2.35
N ALA A 57 -1.86 17.05 3.30
CA ALA A 57 -2.12 16.86 4.73
C ALA A 57 -1.29 17.82 5.58
N PHE A 58 -1.89 18.41 6.61
CA PHE A 58 -1.17 19.21 7.61
C PHE A 58 -0.27 20.31 7.01
N GLY A 59 -0.72 20.96 5.93
CA GLY A 59 0.06 21.99 5.22
C GLY A 59 1.15 21.44 4.30
N ASN A 60 1.25 20.13 4.15
CA ASN A 60 2.20 19.44 3.28
C ASN A 60 1.47 18.84 2.07
N SER A 61 2.15 18.76 0.93
CA SER A 61 1.60 18.08 -0.25
C SER A 61 2.70 17.44 -1.10
N GLY A 62 2.32 16.46 -1.90
CA GLY A 62 3.22 15.76 -2.80
C GLY A 62 2.55 14.60 -3.51
N ASN A 63 3.36 13.81 -4.21
CA ASN A 63 2.92 12.58 -4.87
C ASN A 63 3.41 11.37 -4.09
N PHE A 64 2.71 10.26 -4.25
CA PHE A 64 3.19 8.95 -3.80
C PHE A 64 3.03 7.91 -4.91
N GLN A 65 3.93 6.92 -4.90
CA GLN A 65 3.85 5.76 -5.76
C GLN A 65 4.26 4.52 -4.97
N ILE A 66 3.55 3.42 -5.21
CA ILE A 66 3.88 2.09 -4.70
C ILE A 66 3.97 1.17 -5.91
N ASN A 67 5.09 0.48 -6.05
CA ASN A 67 5.33 -0.51 -7.08
C ASN A 67 5.95 -1.75 -6.44
N VAL A 68 5.18 -2.83 -6.40
CA VAL A 68 5.65 -4.14 -5.99
C VAL A 68 5.43 -5.10 -7.15
N THR A 69 6.52 -5.65 -7.68
CA THR A 69 6.53 -6.53 -8.86
C THR A 69 7.40 -7.76 -8.61
N PRO A 70 7.12 -8.90 -9.27
CA PRO A 70 7.94 -10.09 -9.11
C PRO A 70 9.33 -9.88 -9.75
N ASN A 71 10.37 -10.37 -9.08
CA ASN A 71 11.76 -10.37 -9.54
C ASN A 71 12.40 -11.74 -9.26
N GLY A 72 12.20 -12.69 -10.19
CA GLY A 72 12.60 -14.08 -9.99
C GLY A 72 11.81 -14.73 -8.84
N ALA A 73 12.53 -15.22 -7.82
CA ALA A 73 11.93 -15.75 -6.59
C ALA A 73 11.59 -14.66 -5.55
N ASN A 74 12.01 -13.43 -5.80
CA ASN A 74 11.87 -12.27 -4.93
C ASN A 74 10.87 -11.26 -5.50
N PHE A 75 10.78 -10.10 -4.87
CA PHE A 75 9.99 -8.97 -5.33
C PHE A 75 10.87 -7.72 -5.43
N SER A 76 10.67 -6.91 -6.46
CA SER A 76 11.15 -5.54 -6.50
C SER A 76 10.10 -4.64 -5.85
N VAL A 77 10.50 -3.93 -4.79
CA VAL A 77 9.67 -2.97 -4.06
C VAL A 77 10.23 -1.59 -4.32
N ALA A 78 9.38 -0.66 -4.73
CA ALA A 78 9.69 0.76 -4.82
C ALA A 78 8.52 1.55 -4.24
N ILE A 79 8.79 2.34 -3.21
CA ILE A 79 7.87 3.31 -2.64
C ILE A 79 8.49 4.67 -2.83
N GLU A 80 7.82 5.54 -3.58
CA GLU A 80 8.26 6.91 -3.81
C GLU A 80 7.33 7.88 -3.11
N ILE A 81 7.91 8.86 -2.43
CA ILE A 81 7.18 9.94 -1.75
C ILE A 81 7.91 11.23 -2.08
N THR A 82 7.20 12.16 -2.70
CA THR A 82 7.76 13.47 -3.09
C THR A 82 7.14 14.58 -2.23
N GLY A 83 7.58 15.83 -2.43
CA GLY A 83 7.05 16.98 -1.70
C GLY A 83 7.63 17.09 -0.30
N SER A 84 6.82 17.52 0.67
CA SER A 84 7.30 17.77 2.04
C SER A 84 7.76 16.51 2.79
N PHE A 85 7.27 15.34 2.41
CA PHE A 85 7.75 14.04 2.92
C PHE A 85 8.83 13.42 2.01
N GLY A 86 9.43 14.22 1.12
CA GLY A 86 10.56 13.82 0.29
C GLY A 86 11.71 13.25 1.12
N GLY A 87 12.40 12.25 0.56
CA GLY A 87 13.49 11.52 1.24
C GLY A 87 13.05 10.25 1.98
N ASN A 88 11.74 10.01 2.12
CA ASN A 88 11.20 8.76 2.65
C ASN A 88 10.98 7.67 1.58
N GLY A 89 11.29 7.97 0.33
CA GLY A 89 11.23 6.97 -0.75
C GLY A 89 12.32 5.92 -0.58
N ARG A 90 11.99 4.66 -0.88
CA ARG A 90 12.93 3.53 -0.86
C ARG A 90 12.64 2.56 -1.99
N SER A 91 13.71 1.95 -2.51
CA SER A 91 13.62 0.84 -3.46
C SER A 91 14.57 -0.27 -3.03
N PHE A 92 14.09 -1.50 -3.02
CA PHE A 92 14.86 -2.68 -2.61
C PHE A 92 14.30 -3.97 -3.19
N THR A 93 15.10 -5.03 -3.11
CA THR A 93 14.66 -6.39 -3.42
C THR A 93 14.19 -7.06 -2.13
N ALA A 94 13.01 -7.67 -2.14
CA ALA A 94 12.38 -8.23 -0.96
C ALA A 94 12.15 -9.74 -1.05
N ASN A 95 12.27 -10.41 0.09
CA ASN A 95 11.57 -11.67 0.33
C ASN A 95 10.12 -11.34 0.72
N ALA A 96 9.16 -12.13 0.25
CA ALA A 96 7.76 -11.99 0.66
C ALA A 96 7.32 -13.19 1.50
N SER A 97 6.66 -12.92 2.61
CA SER A 97 5.94 -13.92 3.40
C SER A 97 4.46 -13.55 3.46
N GLN A 98 3.61 -14.56 3.57
CA GLN A 98 2.18 -14.39 3.72
C GLN A 98 1.74 -15.13 4.98
N ASN A 99 0.96 -14.44 5.81
CA ASN A 99 0.26 -15.01 6.94
C ASN A 99 -1.20 -14.58 6.87
N GLU A 100 -2.09 -15.52 6.52
CA GLU A 100 -3.50 -15.25 6.28
C GLU A 100 -3.70 -14.08 5.30
N ASN A 101 -4.29 -12.98 5.80
CA ASN A 101 -4.61 -11.76 5.07
C ASN A 101 -3.55 -10.65 5.23
N THR A 102 -2.33 -11.03 5.61
CA THR A 102 -1.19 -10.12 5.76
C THR A 102 -0.02 -10.61 4.92
N ILE A 103 0.63 -9.66 4.23
CA ILE A 103 1.84 -9.86 3.46
C ILE A 103 2.94 -9.00 4.04
N THR A 104 4.10 -9.59 4.29
CA THR A 104 5.29 -8.88 4.72
C THR A 104 6.36 -8.99 3.65
N LEU A 105 6.80 -7.85 3.15
CA LEU A 105 7.94 -7.69 2.25
C LEU A 105 9.14 -7.24 3.09
N THR A 106 10.21 -8.02 3.11
CA THR A 106 11.43 -7.74 3.89
C THR A 106 12.62 -7.59 2.96
N ASP A 107 13.35 -6.48 3.05
CA ASP A 107 14.58 -6.26 2.28
C ASP A 107 15.57 -7.40 2.54
N ILE A 108 16.09 -7.99 1.46
CA ILE A 108 17.06 -9.08 1.54
C ILE A 108 18.40 -8.66 2.14
N ASN A 109 18.71 -7.36 2.11
CA ASN A 109 19.96 -6.79 2.63
C ASN A 109 19.80 -6.14 4.00
N ASP A 110 18.57 -5.83 4.43
CA ASP A 110 18.27 -5.20 5.71
C ASP A 110 16.93 -5.71 6.30
N PRO A 111 16.96 -6.66 7.23
CA PRO A 111 15.74 -7.25 7.79
C PRO A 111 14.90 -6.25 8.60
N SER A 112 15.42 -5.08 8.95
CA SER A 112 14.65 -4.02 9.62
C SER A 112 13.82 -3.17 8.65
N THR A 113 14.17 -3.19 7.35
CA THR A 113 13.43 -2.54 6.28
C THR A 113 12.34 -3.48 5.78
N THR A 114 11.09 -3.16 6.11
CA THR A 114 9.92 -3.97 5.76
C THR A 114 8.75 -3.12 5.26
N VAL A 115 7.88 -3.73 4.45
CA VAL A 115 6.55 -3.21 4.12
C VAL A 115 5.54 -4.28 4.48
N VAL A 116 4.64 -3.95 5.40
CA VAL A 116 3.50 -4.80 5.74
C VAL A 116 2.27 -4.31 4.98
N ILE A 117 1.61 -5.22 4.28
CA ILE A 117 0.36 -4.98 3.56
C ILE A 117 -0.69 -5.89 4.16
N SER A 118 -1.77 -5.36 4.71
CA SER A 118 -2.78 -6.16 5.41
C SER A 118 -4.20 -5.77 5.03
N GLN A 119 -5.06 -6.78 5.00
CA GLN A 119 -6.50 -6.59 4.86
C GLN A 119 -7.08 -5.94 6.11
N ASN A 120 -7.92 -4.93 5.91
CA ASN A 120 -8.76 -4.37 6.95
C ASN A 120 -10.20 -4.36 6.45
N ASN A 121 -11.05 -5.27 6.96
CA ASN A 121 -12.44 -5.39 6.52
C ASN A 121 -13.36 -4.28 7.05
N GLY A 122 -12.80 -3.32 7.80
CA GLY A 122 -13.60 -2.29 8.46
C GLY A 122 -14.55 -2.88 9.49
N SER A 123 -15.72 -2.27 9.60
CA SER A 123 -16.77 -2.67 10.53
C SER A 123 -18.14 -2.31 9.95
N PHE A 124 -19.20 -2.49 10.73
CA PHE A 124 -20.52 -1.98 10.33
C PHE A 124 -20.54 -0.46 10.10
N LEU A 125 -19.62 0.30 10.73
CA LEU A 125 -19.59 1.76 10.67
C LEU A 125 -18.39 2.32 9.89
N THR A 126 -17.49 1.46 9.40
CA THR A 126 -16.24 1.89 8.75
C THR A 126 -15.95 1.02 7.54
N ASP A 127 -15.28 1.60 6.56
CA ASP A 127 -15.08 0.99 5.25
C ASP A 127 -13.94 -0.02 5.25
N GLY A 128 -13.99 -0.90 4.25
CA GLY A 128 -12.95 -1.87 3.99
C GLY A 128 -11.77 -1.23 3.27
N LYS A 129 -10.56 -1.50 3.74
CA LYS A 129 -9.34 -0.87 3.23
C LYS A 129 -8.15 -1.80 3.20
N ILE A 130 -7.12 -1.39 2.47
CA ILE A 130 -5.81 -2.04 2.48
C ILE A 130 -4.86 -1.15 3.27
N ASP A 131 -4.34 -1.68 4.37
CA ASP A 131 -3.36 -1.01 5.22
C ASP A 131 -1.95 -1.29 4.69
N ILE A 132 -1.09 -0.27 4.62
CA ILE A 132 0.26 -0.31 4.07
C ILE A 132 1.22 0.37 5.04
N GLY A 133 2.07 -0.41 5.69
CA GLY A 133 3.01 0.04 6.71
C GLY A 133 4.48 -0.15 6.32
N PRO A 134 5.14 0.86 5.75
CA PRO A 134 6.60 0.87 5.57
C PRO A 134 7.31 1.14 6.91
N SER A 135 8.26 0.30 7.32
CA SER A 135 8.88 0.36 8.65
C SER A 135 9.71 1.62 8.93
N TRP A 136 10.14 2.32 7.90
CA TRP A 136 10.97 3.53 8.00
C TRP A 136 10.16 4.82 8.02
N VAL A 137 8.84 4.74 7.86
CA VAL A 137 7.93 5.90 7.93
C VAL A 137 7.18 5.81 9.26
N PRO A 138 7.02 6.91 10.01
CA PRO A 138 6.36 6.88 11.33
C PRO A 138 4.84 6.69 11.26
N VAL A 139 4.27 6.48 10.07
CA VAL A 139 2.83 6.36 9.84
C VAL A 139 2.51 5.18 8.93
N THR A 140 1.41 4.50 9.21
CA THR A 140 0.81 3.51 8.31
C THR A 140 -0.19 4.20 7.41
N LEU A 141 -0.14 3.91 6.12
CA LEU A 141 -1.07 4.42 5.12
C LEU A 141 -2.23 3.44 4.95
N TYR A 142 -3.37 3.91 4.45
CA TYR A 142 -4.40 3.04 3.92
C TYR A 142 -4.90 3.54 2.58
N ILE A 143 -5.36 2.62 1.73
CA ILE A 143 -6.14 2.94 0.53
C ILE A 143 -7.55 2.37 0.67
N ASP A 144 -8.53 3.20 0.31
CA ASP A 144 -9.96 2.88 0.39
C ASP A 144 -10.60 2.99 -0.99
N SER A 145 -11.37 1.99 -1.38
CA SER A 145 -11.99 1.92 -2.70
C SER A 145 -13.36 2.59 -2.77
N ASP A 146 -13.96 2.91 -1.62
CA ASP A 146 -15.22 3.66 -1.54
C ASP A 146 -14.94 5.16 -1.68
N VAL A 147 -15.22 5.70 -2.86
CA VAL A 147 -14.91 7.08 -3.28
C VAL A 147 -16.11 7.78 -3.92
#